data_AF-A0A2V8MFR1-F1
#
_entry.id   AF-A0A2V8MFR1-F1
#
_cell.length_a   1.000
_cell.length_b   1.000
_cell.length_c   1.000
_cell.angle_alpha   90.00
_cell.angle_beta   90.00
_cell.angle_gamma   90.00
#
_symmetry.space_group_name_H-M   'P 1'
#
loop_
_entity.id
_entity.type
_entity.pdbx_description
1 polymer ?
#
loop_
_entity_poly.entity_id
_entity_poly.type
_entity_poly.pdbx_seq_one_letter_code
_entity_poly.pdbx_strand_id
1 'polypeptide(L)'
;MATPCVSDPLPPNRLTLLIAHLLKWQHQPEQRSNSWCGTIVSQRHELEDLLESETLRKHADERLAKCYSKAVEQAAAETGLPVTKFPRVCPYSIDLRDRYAAKQPAR
;
A
#
# COMPACT_ATOMS: atom_id res chain seq x y z
N MET A 1 15.92 8.52 -17.81
CA MET A 1 14.50 8.93 -17.83
C MET A 1 13.97 8.64 -16.43
N ALA A 2 13.30 9.61 -15.81
CA ALA A 2 13.27 9.88 -14.37
C ALA A 2 13.04 8.70 -13.40
N THR A 3 14.05 8.41 -12.56
CA THR A 3 13.84 7.75 -11.27
C THR A 3 14.15 8.79 -10.18
N PRO A 4 13.15 9.51 -9.64
CA PRO A 4 13.42 10.46 -8.59
C PRO A 4 13.64 9.72 -7.25
N CYS A 5 14.84 9.93 -6.71
CA CYS A 5 15.14 10.07 -5.28
C CYS A 5 14.39 9.11 -4.33
N VAL A 6 15.04 7.99 -4.03
CA VAL A 6 14.81 7.20 -2.80
C VAL A 6 15.10 8.09 -1.59
N SER A 7 14.07 8.80 -1.12
CA SER A 7 14.06 9.41 0.21
C SER A 7 13.70 8.32 1.21
N ASP A 8 14.71 7.58 1.69
CA ASP A 8 14.60 6.84 2.95
C ASP A 8 15.27 7.70 4.04
N PRO A 9 14.55 8.01 5.12
CA PRO A 9 14.90 7.32 6.35
C PRO A 9 13.65 6.90 7.12
N LEU A 10 13.37 5.59 7.10
CA LEU A 10 12.83 4.77 8.19
C LEU A 10 12.33 3.46 7.54
N PRO A 11 12.77 2.27 8.01
CA PRO A 11 12.38 1.00 7.41
C PRO A 11 10.84 0.95 7.37
N PRO A 12 10.23 0.94 6.17
CA PRO A 12 8.80 1.07 6.07
C PRO A 12 8.18 -0.18 6.67
N ASN A 13 7.22 0.02 7.57
CA ASN A 13 6.38 -1.07 8.03
C ASN A 13 5.69 -1.65 6.78
N ARG A 14 5.79 -2.96 6.55
CA ARG A 14 5.29 -3.64 5.33
C ARG A 14 3.85 -3.24 4.99
N LEU A 15 3.03 -3.04 6.02
CA LEU A 15 1.65 -2.54 5.90
C LEU A 15 1.57 -1.14 5.25
N THR A 16 2.45 -0.22 5.63
CA THR A 16 2.54 1.13 5.05
C THR A 16 2.91 1.06 3.57
N LEU A 17 3.93 0.24 3.24
CA LEU A 17 4.40 0.10 1.86
C LEU A 17 3.32 -0.52 0.97
N LEU A 18 2.61 -1.54 1.46
CA LEU A 18 1.50 -2.16 0.75
C LEU A 18 0.36 -1.16 0.50
N ILE A 19 -0.07 -0.43 1.52
CA ILE A 19 -1.14 0.59 1.39
C ILE A 19 -0.71 1.67 0.39
N ALA A 20 0.54 2.16 0.46
CA ALA A 20 1.03 3.18 -0.46
C ALA A 20 0.99 2.68 -1.91
N HIS A 21 1.40 1.43 -2.16
CA HIS A 21 1.32 0.82 -3.48
C HIS A 21 -0.12 0.64 -3.96
N LEU A 22 -1.06 0.27 -3.07
CA LEU A 22 -2.49 0.17 -3.40
C LEU A 22 -3.09 1.53 -3.79
N LEU A 23 -2.76 2.59 -3.04
CA LEU A 23 -3.20 3.95 -3.35
C LEU A 23 -2.65 4.40 -4.71
N LYS A 24 -1.35 4.19 -4.97
CA LYS A 24 -0.74 4.44 -6.28
C LYS A 24 -1.45 3.66 -7.39
N TRP A 25 -1.75 2.37 -7.15
CA TRP A 25 -2.46 1.51 -8.09
C TRP A 25 -3.86 2.01 -8.43
N GLN A 26 -4.59 2.55 -7.45
CA GLN A 26 -5.93 3.10 -7.66
C GLN A 26 -5.89 4.43 -8.42
N HIS A 27 -4.95 5.31 -8.09
CA HIS A 27 -4.90 6.68 -8.60
C HIS A 27 -4.08 6.86 -9.89
N GLN A 28 -3.16 5.93 -10.20
CA GLN A 28 -2.36 5.95 -11.44
C GLN A 28 -2.54 4.65 -12.24
N PRO A 29 -3.72 4.42 -12.85
CA PRO A 29 -3.96 3.23 -13.66
C PRO A 29 -3.00 3.11 -14.86
N GLU A 30 -2.52 4.23 -15.39
CA GLU A 30 -1.64 4.30 -16.55
C GLU A 30 -0.19 3.84 -16.25
N GLN A 31 0.24 3.88 -14.99
CA GLN A 31 1.58 3.44 -14.57
C GLN A 31 1.61 2.01 -14.00
N ARG A 32 0.49 1.28 -14.11
CA ARG A 32 0.40 -0.10 -13.61
C ARG A 32 1.35 -1.01 -14.37
N SER A 33 2.37 -1.49 -13.67
CA SER A 33 3.36 -2.42 -14.19
C SER A 33 3.25 -3.78 -13.50
N ASN A 34 3.57 -4.86 -14.22
CA ASN A 34 3.60 -6.22 -13.67
C ASN A 34 4.55 -6.34 -12.45
N SER A 35 5.65 -5.59 -12.45
CA SER A 35 6.58 -5.54 -11.32
C SER A 35 5.93 -5.00 -10.04
N TRP A 36 5.08 -3.96 -10.14
CA TRP A 36 4.35 -3.42 -8.98
C TRP A 36 3.30 -4.40 -8.48
N CYS A 37 2.62 -5.09 -9.39
CA CYS A 37 1.70 -6.17 -9.05
C CYS A 37 2.43 -7.28 -8.26
N GLY A 38 3.61 -7.70 -8.73
CA GLY A 38 4.44 -8.70 -8.06
C GLY A 38 4.82 -8.27 -6.63
N THR A 39 5.23 -7.02 -6.43
CA THR A 39 5.52 -6.47 -5.10
C THR A 39 4.29 -6.48 -4.20
N ILE A 40 3.14 -6.03 -4.69
CA ILE A 40 1.88 -6.03 -3.93
C ILE A 40 1.51 -7.46 -3.49
N VAL A 41 1.61 -8.44 -4.39
CA VAL A 41 1.31 -9.84 -4.10
C VAL A 41 2.28 -10.41 -3.06
N SER A 42 3.58 -10.17 -3.22
CA SER A 42 4.60 -10.64 -2.27
C SER A 42 4.40 -10.04 -0.87
N GLN A 43 4.19 -8.73 -0.79
CA GLN A 43 3.95 -8.04 0.49
C GLN A 43 2.66 -8.51 1.17
N ARG A 44 1.64 -8.88 0.39
CA ARG A 44 0.40 -9.47 0.92
C ARG A 44 0.65 -10.85 1.51
N HIS A 45 1.34 -11.73 0.78
CA HIS A 45 1.68 -13.06 1.29
C HIS A 45 2.48 -12.98 2.59
N GLU A 46 3.49 -12.11 2.65
CA GLU A 46 4.27 -11.91 3.88
C GLU A 46 3.42 -11.33 5.03
N LEU A 47 2.45 -10.47 4.73
CA LEU A 47 1.54 -9.96 5.75
C LEU A 47 0.56 -11.02 6.23
N GLU A 48 0.02 -11.84 5.33
CA GLU A 48 -0.89 -12.94 5.69
C GLU A 48 -0.22 -13.92 6.65
N ASP A 49 1.05 -14.28 6.39
CA ASP A 49 1.86 -15.12 7.27
C ASP A 49 2.07 -14.48 8.66
N LEU A 50 2.43 -13.19 8.70
CA LEU A 50 2.58 -12.44 9.95
C LEU A 50 1.27 -12.30 10.73
N LEU A 51 0.14 -12.21 10.02
CA LEU A 51 -1.19 -12.00 10.61
C LEU A 51 -1.87 -13.31 11.03
N GLU A 52 -1.21 -14.46 10.83
CA GLU A 52 -1.66 -15.75 11.37
C GLU A 52 -1.83 -15.69 12.89
N SER A 53 -0.98 -14.92 13.56
CA SER A 53 -1.06 -14.67 15.00
C SER A 53 -2.06 -13.55 15.34
N GLU A 54 -3.06 -13.85 16.17
CA GLU A 54 -4.06 -12.87 16.61
C GLU A 54 -3.43 -11.64 17.30
N THR A 55 -2.34 -11.81 18.04
CA THR A 55 -1.58 -10.73 18.68
C THR A 55 -1.00 -9.76 17.66
N LEU A 56 -0.38 -10.28 16.59
CA LEU A 56 0.18 -9.46 15.51
C LEU A 56 -0.94 -8.79 14.72
N ARG A 57 -2.07 -9.47 14.54
CA ARG A 57 -3.27 -8.88 13.91
C ARG A 57 -3.80 -7.67 14.67
N LYS A 58 -3.96 -7.76 15.99
CA LYS A 58 -4.37 -6.62 16.84
C LYS A 58 -3.35 -5.49 16.77
N HIS A 59 -2.06 -5.82 16.86
CA HIS A 59 -1.01 -4.82 16.74
C HIS A 59 -1.03 -4.11 15.39
N ALA A 60 -1.25 -4.85 14.30
CA ALA A 60 -1.38 -4.27 12.97
C ALA A 60 -2.59 -3.34 12.90
N ASP A 61 -3.72 -3.68 13.55
CA ASP A 61 -4.97 -2.89 13.58
C ASP A 61 -4.78 -1.55 14.27
N GLU A 62 -4.18 -1.57 15.45
CA GLU A 62 -3.83 -0.36 16.18
C GLU A 62 -2.86 0.53 15.38
N ARG A 63 -1.99 -0.08 14.58
CA ARG A 63 -1.02 0.63 13.75
C ARG A 63 -1.57 1.01 12.38
N LEU A 64 -2.67 0.43 11.91
CA LEU A 64 -3.21 0.61 10.57
C LEU A 64 -3.53 2.08 10.29
N ALA A 65 -4.19 2.76 11.20
CA ALA A 65 -4.49 4.19 11.04
C ALA A 65 -3.22 5.03 10.85
N LYS A 66 -2.19 4.76 11.67
CA LYS A 66 -0.89 5.45 11.59
C LYS A 66 -0.13 5.11 10.31
N CYS A 67 -0.15 3.84 9.92
CA CYS A 67 0.45 3.35 8.67
C CYS A 67 -0.26 3.95 7.45
N TYR A 68 -1.59 4.08 7.49
CA TYR A 68 -2.38 4.66 6.42
C TYR A 68 -2.04 6.12 6.18
N SER A 69 -1.95 6.94 7.24
CA SER A 69 -1.55 8.35 7.11
C SER A 69 -0.18 8.48 6.43
N LYS A 70 0.80 7.69 6.87
CA LYS A 70 2.14 7.66 6.24
C LYS A 70 2.10 7.20 4.80
N ALA A 71 1.29 6.19 4.50
CA ALA A 71 1.13 5.65 3.16
C ALA A 71 0.50 6.68 2.20
N VAL A 72 -0.45 7.48 2.67
CA VAL A 72 -1.03 8.60 1.91
C VAL A 72 0.01 9.67 1.63
N GLU A 73 0.83 10.05 2.63
CA GLU A 73 1.91 11.02 2.44
C GLU A 73 2.94 10.53 1.40
N GLN A 74 3.34 9.26 1.50
CA GLN A 74 4.27 8.65 0.57
C GLN A 74 3.66 8.53 -0.84
N ALA A 75 2.42 8.07 -0.95
CA ALA A 75 1.73 7.99 -2.22
C ALA A 75 1.56 9.38 -2.85
N ALA A 76 1.19 10.39 -2.07
CA ALA A 76 1.08 11.77 -2.54
C ALA A 76 2.43 12.31 -3.05
N ALA A 77 3.51 12.08 -2.31
CA ALA A 77 4.85 12.49 -2.70
C ALA A 77 5.32 11.80 -4.00
N GLU A 78 5.10 10.50 -4.14
CA GLU A 78 5.50 9.75 -5.33
C GLU A 78 4.61 10.01 -6.54
N THR A 79 3.30 10.20 -6.33
CA THR A 79 2.34 10.42 -7.42
C THR A 79 2.21 11.88 -7.85
N GLY A 80 2.70 12.81 -7.02
CA GLY A 80 2.45 14.24 -7.18
C GLY A 80 0.99 14.65 -6.95
N LEU A 81 0.14 13.73 -6.45
CA LEU A 81 -1.27 14.03 -6.16
C LEU A 81 -1.41 14.62 -4.75
N PRO A 82 -2.30 15.60 -4.55
CA PRO A 82 -2.54 16.13 -3.21
C PRO A 82 -3.18 15.06 -2.32
N VAL A 83 -2.86 15.09 -1.03
CA VAL A 83 -3.42 14.15 -0.02
C VAL A 83 -4.96 14.15 0.01
N THR A 84 -5.59 15.22 -0.46
CA THR A 84 -7.06 15.37 -0.59
C THR A 84 -7.69 14.47 -1.65
N LYS A 85 -6.90 13.96 -2.61
CA LYS A 85 -7.37 12.96 -3.58
C LYS A 85 -7.51 11.58 -2.96
N PHE A 86 -6.80 11.33 -1.86
CA PHE A 86 -6.86 10.05 -1.16
C PHE A 86 -7.96 10.10 -0.09
N PRO A 87 -8.60 8.96 0.20
CA PRO A 87 -9.66 8.91 1.19
C PRO A 87 -9.10 9.24 2.59
N ARG A 88 -9.85 10.03 3.38
CA ARG A 88 -9.44 10.44 4.73
C ARG A 88 -9.47 9.29 5.73
N VAL A 89 -10.34 8.31 5.48
CA VAL A 89 -10.47 7.07 6.25
C VAL A 89 -9.83 5.94 5.46
N CYS A 90 -9.10 5.06 6.13
CA CYS A 90 -8.49 3.90 5.48
C CYS A 90 -9.60 2.99 4.93
N PRO A 91 -9.72 2.80 3.61
CA PRO A 91 -10.70 1.88 3.04
C PRO A 91 -10.25 0.42 3.16
N TYR A 92 -8.98 0.20 3.52
CA TYR A 92 -8.37 -1.11 3.64
C TYR A 92 -8.43 -1.60 5.09
N SER A 93 -8.85 -2.85 5.27
CA SER A 93 -8.73 -3.58 6.54
C SER A 93 -7.52 -4.49 6.50
N ILE A 94 -6.95 -4.84 7.66
CA ILE A 94 -5.82 -5.81 7.78
C ILE A 94 -6.10 -7.16 7.17
N ASP A 95 -7.36 -7.57 7.14
CA ASP A 95 -7.77 -8.79 6.47
C ASP A 95 -7.44 -8.77 4.98
N LEU A 96 -7.19 -7.59 4.37
CA LEU A 96 -6.71 -7.32 3.02
C LEU A 96 -7.22 -8.27 1.92
N ARG A 97 -8.33 -8.99 2.11
CA ARG A 97 -9.05 -9.83 1.12
C ARG A 97 -9.74 -9.00 0.05
N ASP A 98 -9.37 -7.73 -0.03
CA ASP A 98 -10.01 -6.75 -0.83
C ASP A 98 -9.81 -7.09 -2.31
N ARG A 99 -10.96 -7.17 -2.98
CA ARG A 99 -11.22 -7.81 -4.29
C ARG A 99 -10.52 -7.14 -5.48
N TYR A 100 -9.62 -6.20 -5.20
CA TYR A 100 -9.02 -5.31 -6.19
C TYR A 100 -7.76 -5.88 -6.85
N ALA A 101 -7.14 -6.92 -6.27
CA ALA A 101 -6.08 -7.68 -6.93
C ALA A 101 -6.59 -8.46 -8.17
N ALA A 102 -7.91 -8.69 -8.26
CA ALA A 102 -8.51 -9.46 -9.35
C ALA A 102 -8.76 -8.65 -10.64
N LYS A 103 -8.51 -7.33 -10.64
CA LYS A 103 -8.53 -6.53 -11.88
C LYS A 103 -7.10 -6.36 -12.38
N GLN A 104 -6.49 -7.46 -12.81
CA GLN A 104 -5.35 -7.39 -13.74
C GLN A 104 -5.82 -6.55 -14.94
N PRO A 105 -5.07 -5.52 -15.39
CA PRO A 105 -5.37 -4.94 -16.68
C PRO A 105 -5.22 -6.07 -17.71
N ALA A 106 -6.34 -6.47 -18.31
CA ALA A 106 -6.32 -7.31 -19.50
C ALA A 106 -5.46 -6.57 -20.52
N ARG A 107 -4.38 -7.24 -20.94
CA ARG A 107 -3.48 -6.80 -21.99
C ARG A 107 -4.25 -6.55 -23.29
#